data_AF-A0A662YFP4-F1
#
_entry.id   AF-A0A662YFP4-F1
#
_cell.length_a   1.000
_cell.length_b   1.000
_cell.length_c   1.000
_cell.angle_alpha   90.00
_cell.angle_beta   90.00
_cell.angle_gamma   90.00
#
_symmetry.space_group_name_H-M   'P 1'
#
loop_
_entity.id
_entity.type
_entity.pdbx_description
1 polymer ?
#
loop_
_entity_poly.entity_id
_entity_poly.type
_entity_poly.pdbx_seq_one_letter_code
_entity_poly.pdbx_strand_id
1 'polypeptide(L)' 'MARGGGKSSASTASARQGGRGGGSANEDTRREAPLQAILFADSFTETFRPITLELPKVLLPLANVPMLEYSLEFLA' A
#
# COMPACT_ATOMS: atom_id res chain seq x y z
N MET A 1 -52.95 -31.63 44.13
CA MET A 1 -52.69 -30.18 44.05
C MET A 1 -51.21 -30.03 43.72
N ALA A 2 -50.70 -29.45 42.64
CA ALA A 2 -51.23 -28.57 41.61
C ALA A 2 -50.65 -28.97 40.23
N ARG A 3 -51.52 -29.09 39.23
CA ARG A 3 -51.16 -29.17 37.81
C ARG A 3 -51.55 -27.84 37.18
N GLY A 4 -50.72 -27.32 36.27
CA GLY A 4 -51.18 -26.47 35.19
C GLY A 4 -50.66 -25.04 35.23
N GLY A 5 -49.56 -24.79 34.54
CA GLY A 5 -49.10 -23.45 34.17
C GLY A 5 -48.65 -23.45 32.71
N GLY A 6 -49.44 -22.79 31.86
CA GLY A 6 -49.00 -22.00 30.71
C GLY A 6 -48.47 -22.72 29.46
N LYS A 7 -49.32 -22.86 28.43
CA LYS A 7 -48.90 -22.84 27.02
C LYS A 7 -49.89 -22.01 26.19
N SER A 8 -49.53 -20.76 25.93
CA SER A 8 -50.01 -19.89 24.85
C SER A 8 -48.77 -19.63 23.99
N SER A 9 -48.60 -20.34 22.88
CA SER A 9 -49.08 -20.00 21.53
C SER A 9 -48.30 -18.87 20.88
N ALA A 10 -47.58 -19.25 19.81
CA ALA A 10 -47.18 -18.42 18.67
C ALA A 10 -46.01 -17.44 18.96
N SER A 11 -45.02 -17.21 18.10
CA SER A 11 -44.90 -17.51 16.68
C SER A 11 -43.46 -17.21 16.20
N THR A 12 -43.03 -17.94 15.17
CA THR A 12 -42.26 -17.46 14.00
C THR A 12 -40.73 -17.21 14.06
N ALA A 13 -40.12 -17.65 12.95
CA ALA A 13 -38.81 -17.31 12.34
C ALA A 13 -37.57 -18.03 12.92
N SER A 14 -37.14 -19.15 12.32
CA SER A 14 -36.36 -19.26 11.08
C SER A 14 -34.92 -18.76 11.19
N ALA A 15 -33.97 -19.67 11.40
CA ALA A 15 -32.70 -19.70 10.68
C ALA A 15 -32.10 -21.10 10.80
N ARG A 16 -31.98 -21.76 9.64
CA ARG A 16 -31.50 -23.13 9.49
C ARG A 16 -30.02 -23.22 9.78
N GLN A 17 -29.67 -24.18 10.62
CA GLN A 17 -28.32 -24.68 10.79
C GLN A 17 -27.89 -25.50 9.57
N GLY A 18 -26.76 -25.15 8.98
CA GLY A 18 -26.02 -25.92 7.98
C GLY A 18 -24.82 -25.08 7.56
N GLY A 19 -23.58 -25.56 7.49
CA GLY A 19 -22.98 -26.87 7.73
C GLY A 19 -21.48 -26.62 7.82
N ARG A 20 -20.76 -27.51 8.51
CA ARG A 20 -19.30 -27.45 8.63
C ARG A 20 -18.65 -27.75 7.28
N GLY A 21 -17.77 -26.86 6.84
CA GLY A 21 -16.84 -27.09 5.74
C GLY A 21 -15.63 -26.18 5.94
N GLY A 22 -14.54 -26.75 6.46
CA GLY A 22 -13.26 -26.06 6.60
C GLY A 22 -12.63 -25.80 5.22
N GLY A 23 -12.03 -24.63 5.06
CA GLY A 23 -11.34 -24.23 3.84
C GLY A 23 -10.70 -22.85 4.00
N SER A 24 -9.47 -22.86 4.55
CA SER A 24 -8.42 -21.83 4.48
C SER A 24 -8.80 -20.36 4.67
N ALA A 25 -8.80 -19.91 5.94
CA ALA A 25 -8.54 -18.52 6.27
C ALA A 25 -7.03 -18.24 6.13
N ASN A 26 -6.50 -18.09 4.90
CA ASN A 26 -5.10 -17.67 4.67
C ASN A 26 -4.73 -17.32 3.22
N GLU A 27 -5.57 -16.61 2.45
CA GLU A 27 -5.18 -16.21 1.09
C GLU A 27 -5.71 -14.83 0.66
N ASP A 28 -5.94 -13.91 1.61
CA ASP A 28 -6.16 -12.50 1.28
C ASP A 28 -4.87 -11.70 1.44
N THR A 29 -3.99 -11.89 0.46
CA THR A 29 -3.38 -10.78 -0.28
C THR A 29 -2.68 -9.70 0.56
N ARG A 30 -1.56 -10.06 1.20
CA ARG A 30 -0.49 -9.09 1.50
C ARG A 30 0.18 -8.66 0.19
N ARG A 31 -0.55 -7.98 -0.69
CA ARG A 31 0.07 -7.15 -1.71
C ARG A 31 0.55 -5.91 -0.98
N GLU A 32 1.83 -5.87 -0.65
CA GLU A 32 2.46 -4.67 -0.12
C GLU A 32 2.17 -3.52 -1.09
N ALA A 33 1.67 -2.40 -0.58
CA ALA A 33 1.39 -1.24 -1.41
C ALA A 33 2.69 -0.84 -2.15
N PRO A 34 2.61 -0.45 -3.44
CA PRO A 34 3.81 -0.09 -4.19
C PRO A 34 4.52 1.07 -3.48
N LEU A 35 5.82 0.91 -3.24
CA LEU A 35 6.66 1.98 -2.71
C LEU A 35 6.84 3.05 -3.79
N GLN A 36 6.55 4.30 -3.45
CA GLN A 36 6.69 5.43 -4.37
C GLN A 36 7.65 6.46 -3.78
N ALA A 37 8.60 6.91 -4.60
CA ALA A 37 9.54 7.98 -4.28
C ALA A 37 9.41 9.12 -5.30
N ILE A 38 9.69 10.35 -4.85
CA ILE A 38 9.73 11.55 -5.69
C ILE A 38 11.09 12.20 -5.50
N LEU A 39 11.82 12.39 -6.59
CA LEU A 39 13.13 13.04 -6.57
C LEU A 39 13.01 14.45 -7.15
N PHE A 40 13.31 15.45 -6.32
CA PHE A 40 13.51 16.82 -6.78
C PHE A 40 14.91 16.96 -7.38
N ALA A 41 14.98 16.76 -8.70
CA ALA A 41 16.25 16.68 -9.39
C ALA A 41 17.01 18.01 -9.40
N ASP A 42 16.38 19.14 -9.73
CA ASP A 42 17.09 20.42 -9.80
C ASP A 42 16.53 21.45 -8.82
N SER A 43 17.42 22.26 -8.27
CA SER A 43 17.08 23.46 -7.51
C SER A 43 17.30 24.68 -8.41
N PHE A 44 16.45 25.70 -8.38
CA PHE A 44 16.60 26.93 -9.18
C PHE A 44 17.79 27.83 -8.75
N THR A 45 18.85 27.21 -8.22
CA THR A 45 20.07 27.84 -7.74
C THR A 45 21.06 28.06 -8.88
N GLU A 46 21.78 29.18 -8.82
CA GLU A 46 22.68 29.63 -9.88
C GLU A 46 24.15 29.24 -9.65
N THR A 47 24.42 28.35 -8.69
CA THR A 47 25.77 28.05 -8.19
C THR A 47 26.68 27.33 -9.18
N PHE A 48 26.13 26.74 -10.26
CA PHE A 48 26.87 26.00 -11.28
C PHE A 48 26.82 26.65 -12.68
N ARG A 49 26.43 27.92 -12.74
CA ARG A 49 26.58 28.72 -13.98
C ARG A 49 28.08 28.92 -14.26
N PRO A 50 28.53 28.85 -15.53
CA PRO A 50 27.73 28.85 -16.75
C PRO A 50 27.28 27.45 -17.22
N ILE A 51 27.79 26.37 -16.63
CA ILE A 51 27.58 25.00 -17.13
C ILE A 51 26.08 24.65 -17.11
N THR A 52 25.36 25.09 -16.08
CA THR A 52 23.92 24.84 -15.95
C THR A 52 23.01 25.71 -16.82
N LEU A 53 23.58 26.48 -17.77
CA LEU A 53 22.80 27.14 -18.81
C LEU A 53 22.34 26.15 -19.88
N GLU A 54 23.15 25.13 -20.15
CA GLU A 54 22.90 24.15 -21.22
C GLU A 54 22.47 22.78 -20.65
N LEU A 55 23.01 22.39 -19.49
CA LEU A 55 22.76 21.08 -18.87
C LEU A 55 22.34 21.20 -17.40
N PRO A 56 21.23 20.58 -16.96
CA PRO A 56 20.80 20.64 -15.55
C PRO A 56 21.80 19.97 -14.61
N LYS A 57 21.82 20.41 -13.34
CA LYS A 57 22.84 19.99 -12.35
C LYS A 57 22.94 18.48 -12.15
N VAL A 58 21.82 17.78 -12.15
CA VAL A 58 21.76 16.33 -11.92
C VAL A 58 22.35 15.49 -13.04
N LEU A 59 22.50 16.04 -14.24
CA LEU A 59 23.10 15.34 -15.37
C LEU A 59 24.60 15.59 -15.46
N LEU A 60 25.16 16.42 -14.58
CA LEU A 60 26.60 16.62 -14.53
C LEU A 60 27.30 15.31 -14.12
N PRO A 61 28.44 14.98 -14.74
CA PRO A 61 29.16 13.75 -14.44
C PRO A 61 29.93 13.87 -13.12
N LEU A 62 29.69 12.94 -12.21
CA LEU A 62 30.52 12.67 -11.03
C LEU A 62 31.20 11.31 -11.24
N ALA A 63 32.53 11.29 -11.24
CA ALA A 63 33.30 10.07 -11.56
C ALA A 63 32.85 9.38 -12.86
N ASN A 64 32.63 10.17 -13.91
CA ASN A 64 32.18 9.72 -15.24
C ASN A 64 30.74 9.16 -15.31
N VAL A 65 29.95 9.29 -14.25
CA VAL A 65 28.54 8.86 -14.19
C VAL A 65 27.64 10.06 -13.83
N PRO A 66 26.45 10.25 -14.45
CA PRO A 66 25.55 11.33 -14.07
C PRO A 66 25.16 11.28 -12.59
N MET A 67 25.12 12.42 -11.91
CA MET A 67 24.76 12.50 -10.49
C MET A 67 23.39 11.87 -10.16
N LEU A 68 22.46 11.90 -11.12
CA LEU A 68 21.13 11.31 -10.99
C LEU A 68 21.18 9.80 -10.70
N GLU A 69 22.11 9.07 -11.31
CA GLU A 69 22.20 7.61 -11.19
C GLU A 69 22.47 7.17 -9.76
N TYR A 70 23.32 7.89 -9.04
CA TYR A 70 23.58 7.61 -7.61
C TYR A 70 22.31 7.73 -6.76
N SER A 71 21.41 8.65 -7.11
CA SER A 71 20.14 8.82 -6.40
C SER A 71 19.15 7.70 -6.74
N LEU A 72 19.16 7.21 -7.99
CA LEU A 72 18.32 6.10 -8.42
C LEU A 72 18.81 4.76 -7.85
N GLU A 73 20.12 4.53 -7.82
CA GLU A 73 20.74 3.35 -7.20
C GLU A 73 20.44 3.27 -5.70
N PHE A 74 20.34 4.43 -5.03
CA PHE A 74 19.92 4.48 -3.63
C PHE A 74 18.42 4.14 -3.42
N LEU A 75 17.58 4.34 -4.44
CA LEU A 75 16.13 4.07 -4.38
C LEU A 75 15.73 2.70 -4.90
N ALA A 76 16.64 2.00 -5.61
CA ALA A 76 16.45 0.66 -6.15
C ALA A 76 16.55 -0.41 -5.05
#